data_AF-A0A3C1ZJ68-F1
#
_entry.id   AF-A0A3C1ZJ68-F1
#
_cell.length_a   1.000
_cell.length_b   1.000
_cell.length_c   1.000
_cell.angle_alpha   90.00
_cell.angle_beta   90.00
_cell.angle_gamma   90.00
#
_symmetry.space_group_name_H-M   'P 1'
#
loop_
_entity.id
_entity.type
_entity.pdbx_description
1 polymer ?
#
loop_
_entity_poly.entity_id
_entity_poly.type
_entity_poly.pdbx_seq_one_letter_code
_entity_poly.pdbx_strand_id
1 'polypeptide(L)' 'MDRAGVEYSIIAPNIPGPSDLDYELKEPGARISNNYTAELCAGRPDRFRGLAVLPFT' A
#
# COMPACT_ATOMS: atom_id res chain seq x y z
N MET A 1 7.12 -13.13 -8.49
CA MET A 1 7.05 -14.03 -7.32
C MET A 1 7.21 -15.49 -7.74
N ASP A 2 6.37 -16.03 -8.63
CA ASP A 2 6.42 -17.46 -9.00
C ASP A 2 7.76 -17.92 -9.56
N ARG A 3 8.34 -17.19 -10.52
CA ARG A 3 9.68 -17.51 -11.06
C ARG A 3 10.81 -17.46 -10.02
N ALA A 4 10.61 -16.67 -8.96
CA ALA A 4 11.59 -16.49 -7.88
C ALA A 4 11.29 -17.37 -6.66
N GLY A 5 10.26 -18.24 -6.72
CA GLY A 5 9.87 -19.09 -5.60
C GLY A 5 9.33 -18.35 -4.38
N VAL A 6 8.85 -17.11 -4.53
CA VAL A 6 8.32 -16.31 -3.40
C VAL A 6 6.85 -16.65 -3.16
N GLU A 7 6.59 -17.28 -2.02
CA GLU A 7 5.26 -17.74 -1.61
C GLU A 7 4.34 -16.58 -1.20
N TYR A 8 4.78 -15.67 -0.34
CA TYR A 8 4.00 -14.51 0.07
C TYR A 8 4.84 -13.23 0.00
N SER A 9 4.16 -12.09 -0.19
CA SER A 9 4.80 -10.78 -0.26
C SER A 9 4.02 -9.76 0.57
N ILE A 10 4.77 -8.98 1.34
CA ILE A 10 4.25 -7.77 1.97
C ILE A 10 4.49 -6.63 0.99
N ILE A 11 3.42 -6.04 0.48
CA ILE A 11 3.45 -4.97 -0.51
C ILE A 11 3.18 -3.64 0.17
N ALA A 12 3.83 -2.59 -0.31
CA ALA A 12 3.64 -1.23 0.16
C ALA A 12 3.52 -0.29 -1.06
N PRO A 13 2.78 0.83 -0.94
CA PRO A 13 2.87 1.91 -1.91
C PRO A 13 4.32 2.38 -2.08
N ASN A 14 4.74 2.55 -3.32
CA ASN A 14 6.07 3.09 -3.64
C ASN A 14 6.10 4.61 -3.48
N ILE A 15 7.28 5.17 -3.19
CA ILE A 15 7.55 6.61 -3.11
C ILE A 15 7.45 7.30 -4.48
N PRO A 16 7.01 8.58 -4.55
CA PRO A 16 6.67 9.48 -3.44
C PRO A 16 5.37 9.11 -2.73
N GLY A 17 5.35 9.31 -1.41
CA GLY A 17 4.25 8.88 -0.55
C GLY A 17 3.24 10.00 -0.26
N PRO A 18 2.10 9.70 0.36
CA PRO A 18 1.13 10.69 0.82
C PRO A 18 1.71 11.82 1.69
N SER A 19 2.84 11.58 2.38
CA SER A 19 3.53 12.61 3.16
C SER A 19 4.15 13.74 2.31
N ASP A 20 4.34 13.51 1.00
CA ASP A 20 4.87 14.50 0.06
C ASP A 20 3.76 15.41 -0.51
N LEU A 21 2.50 15.16 -0.17
CA LEU A 21 1.35 15.99 -0.57
C LEU A 21 1.21 17.23 0.32
N ASP A 22 0.48 18.23 -0.16
CA ASP A 22 0.01 19.34 0.67
C ASP A 22 -0.74 18.82 1.90
N TYR A 23 -0.62 19.52 3.04
CA TYR A 23 -1.14 19.06 4.34
C TYR A 23 -2.59 18.56 4.27
N GLU A 24 -3.49 19.30 3.62
CA GLU A 24 -4.91 18.97 3.46
C GLU A 24 -5.16 17.70 2.61
N LEU A 25 -4.18 17.30 1.80
CA LEU A 25 -4.26 16.14 0.90
C LEU A 25 -3.58 14.89 1.47
N LYS A 26 -2.84 14.99 2.57
CA LYS A 26 -2.08 13.86 3.15
C LYS A 26 -2.99 12.75 3.64
N GLU A 27 -4.01 13.06 4.45
CA GLU A 27 -4.96 12.04 4.93
C GLU A 27 -5.80 11.46 3.78
N PRO A 28 -6.44 12.26 2.90
CA PRO A 28 -7.16 11.71 1.75
C PRO A 28 -6.28 10.83 0.85
N GLY A 29 -5.04 11.25 0.59
CA GLY A 29 -4.06 10.49 -0.19
C GLY A 29 -3.71 9.16 0.47
N ALA A 30 -3.40 9.16 1.76
CA ALA A 30 -3.11 7.93 2.51
C ALA A 30 -4.31 6.97 2.51
N ARG A 31 -5.53 7.49 2.65
CA ARG A 31 -6.75 6.67 2.58
C ARG A 31 -6.93 6.01 1.23
N ILE A 32 -6.75 6.76 0.13
CA ILE A 32 -6.83 6.21 -1.23
C ILE A 32 -5.77 5.13 -1.45
N SER A 33 -4.51 5.38 -1.09
CA SER A 33 -3.43 4.41 -1.23
C SER A 33 -3.67 3.14 -0.42
N ASN A 34 -4.14 3.28 0.82
CA ASN A 34 -4.42 2.14 1.69
C ASN A 34 -5.62 1.31 1.21
N ASN A 35 -6.69 1.97 0.74
CA ASN A 35 -7.86 1.29 0.18
C ASN A 35 -7.47 0.47 -1.05
N TYR A 36 -6.72 1.06 -1.99
CA TYR A 36 -6.24 0.35 -3.17
C TYR A 36 -5.33 -0.83 -2.80
N THR A 37 -4.44 -0.64 -1.83
CA THR A 37 -3.57 -1.72 -1.35
C THR A 37 -4.38 -2.87 -0.73
N ALA A 38 -5.42 -2.56 0.03
CA ALA A 38 -6.32 -3.54 0.62
C ALA A 38 -7.10 -4.31 -0.45
N GLU A 39 -7.64 -3.61 -1.46
CA GLU A 39 -8.33 -4.23 -2.62
C GLU A 39 -7.39 -5.17 -3.38
N LEU A 40 -6.15 -4.76 -3.63
CA LEU A 40 -5.16 -5.60 -4.32
C LEU A 40 -4.81 -6.86 -3.50
N CYS A 41 -4.66 -6.72 -2.17
CA CYS A 41 -4.45 -7.86 -1.29
C CYS A 41 -5.65 -8.81 -1.27
N ALA A 42 -6.88 -8.28 -1.33
CA ALA A 42 -8.10 -9.08 -1.34
C ALA A 42 -8.22 -9.97 -2.60
N GLY A 43 -7.57 -9.60 -3.71
CA GLY A 43 -7.53 -10.44 -4.91
C GLY A 43 -6.72 -11.72 -4.77
N ARG A 44 -5.73 -11.75 -3.86
CA ARG A 44 -4.87 -12.92 -3.55
C ARG A 44 -4.50 -12.95 -2.06
N PRO A 45 -5.47 -13.20 -1.16
CA PRO A 45 -5.26 -13.12 0.28
C PRO A 45 -4.30 -14.21 0.81
N ASP A 46 -4.07 -15.26 0.02
CA ASP A 46 -3.09 -16.32 0.23
C ASP A 46 -1.65 -15.88 -0.05
N ARG A 47 -1.46 -14.88 -0.92
CA ARG A 47 -0.13 -14.42 -1.38
C ARG A 47 0.25 -13.03 -0.89
N PHE A 48 -0.71 -12.14 -0.66
CA PHE A 48 -0.45 -10.71 -0.45
C PHE A 48 -0.91 -10.21 0.92
N ARG A 49 -0.07 -9.36 1.53
CA ARG A 49 -0.38 -8.54 2.69
C ARG A 49 0.07 -7.10 2.44
N GLY A 50 -0.71 -6.13 2.90
CA GLY A 50 -0.41 -4.71 2.69
C GLY A 50 0.28 -4.09 3.89
N LEU A 51 1.28 -3.25 3.64
CA LEU A 51 1.80 -2.30 4.61
C LEU A 51 1.09 -0.96 4.41
N ALA A 52 0.29 -0.57 5.40
CA ALA A 52 -0.44 0.70 5.34
C ALA A 52 0.52 1.88 5.47
N VAL A 53 0.22 2.95 4.73
CA VAL A 53 0.90 4.22 4.86
C VAL A 53 0.14 5.11 5.82
N LEU A 54 0.86 5.79 6.70
CA LEU A 54 0.31 6.78 7.61
C LEU A 54 0.71 8.18 7.12
N PRO A 55 -0.21 9.16 7.15
CA PRO A 55 0.09 10.54 6.81
C PRO A 55 0.86 11.19 7.96
N PHE A 56 2.14 10.85 8.10
CA PHE A 56 2.99 11.46 9.13
C PHE A 56 3.27 12.93 8.77
N THR A 57 2.95 13.82 9.71
CA THR A 57 2.97 15.31 9.63
C THR A 57 2.11 15.91 8.53
#